data_AF-A0A397XVP9-F1
#
_entry.id   AF-A0A397XVP9-F1
#
_cell.length_a   1.000
_cell.length_b   1.000
_cell.length_c   1.000
_cell.angle_alpha   90.00
_cell.angle_beta   90.00
_cell.angle_gamma   90.00
#
_symmetry.space_group_name_H-M   'P 1'
#
loop_
_entity.id
_entity.type
_entity.pdbx_description
1 polymer ?
#
loop_
_entity_poly.entity_id
_entity_poly.type
_entity_poly.pdbx_seq_one_letter_code
_entity_poly.pdbx_strand_id
1 'polypeptide(L)'
;MMMMEAKLWNDKREREMYDNFAELFAIIKATEKLERAYIRDLISPSEYESECNKLILHFKTLSASLKDTVPSIQRFADTYKMDCPSALYRLVTSGVPATVEHRATVAASTSNSASIVAECVQNFITAMDSLKLNMVAVDQVYPLLSDLSASLNKLSILPPDFEGKTKMKEWLSRLAKMGAADELTEQQSRQLHFDLESSYNSFMAALPKGGN
;
A
#
# COMPACT_ATOMS: atom_id res chain seq x y z
N MET A 1 -27.78 -56.23 17.91
CA MET A 1 -28.30 -55.05 17.19
C MET A 1 -27.27 -54.74 16.10
N MET A 2 -27.55 -55.10 14.84
CA MET A 2 -26.69 -54.71 13.71
C MET A 2 -26.82 -53.20 13.53
N MET A 3 -25.73 -52.47 13.73
CA MET A 3 -25.67 -51.07 13.30
C MET A 3 -25.62 -51.06 11.77
N MET A 4 -26.72 -50.65 11.14
CA MET A 4 -26.71 -50.33 9.71
C MET A 4 -25.66 -49.26 9.45
N GLU A 5 -24.84 -49.43 8.40
CA GLU A 5 -23.90 -48.42 7.97
C GLU A 5 -24.65 -47.13 7.59
N ALA A 6 -24.22 -46.00 8.16
CA ALA A 6 -24.78 -44.71 7.82
C ALA A 6 -24.35 -44.33 6.39
N LYS A 7 -25.33 -43.96 5.55
CA LYS A 7 -25.09 -43.44 4.21
C LYS A 7 -24.94 -41.93 4.25
N LEU A 8 -23.99 -41.39 3.45
CA LEU A 8 -23.79 -39.94 3.35
C LEU A 8 -24.92 -39.24 2.58
N TRP A 9 -25.58 -39.93 1.65
CA TRP A 9 -26.70 -39.40 0.87
C TRP A 9 -27.76 -40.47 0.61
N ASN A 10 -28.99 -40.03 0.37
CA ASN A 10 -30.15 -40.88 0.10
C ASN A 10 -30.70 -40.70 -1.33
N ASP A 11 -30.35 -39.61 -2.02
CA ASP A 11 -30.75 -39.34 -3.40
C ASP A 11 -29.64 -38.73 -4.27
N LYS A 12 -29.93 -38.56 -5.57
CA LYS A 12 -28.97 -38.05 -6.56
C LYS A 12 -28.61 -36.58 -6.31
N ARG A 13 -29.56 -35.76 -5.84
CA ARG A 13 -29.36 -34.32 -5.61
C ARG A 13 -28.48 -34.10 -4.38
N GLU A 14 -28.71 -34.84 -3.32
CA GLU A 14 -27.90 -34.82 -2.10
C GLU A 14 -26.47 -35.30 -2.39
N ARG A 15 -26.32 -36.35 -3.21
CA ARG A 15 -25.00 -36.78 -3.68
C ARG A 15 -24.24 -35.68 -4.40
N GLU A 16 -24.87 -35.03 -5.38
CA GLU A 16 -24.26 -33.94 -6.14
C GLU A 16 -23.88 -32.74 -5.26
N MET A 17 -24.69 -32.43 -4.24
CA MET A 17 -24.36 -31.43 -3.23
C MET A 17 -23.09 -31.79 -2.46
N TYR A 18 -22.96 -33.04 -1.99
CA TYR A 18 -21.76 -33.50 -1.29
C TYR A 18 -20.53 -33.57 -2.19
N ASP A 19 -20.68 -33.92 -3.47
CA ASP A 19 -19.58 -33.89 -4.45
C ASP A 19 -19.04 -32.45 -4.60
N ASN A 20 -19.94 -31.45 -4.68
CA ASN A 20 -19.54 -30.05 -4.72
C ASN A 20 -18.87 -29.58 -3.43
N PHE A 21 -19.33 -30.04 -2.26
CA PHE A 21 -18.69 -29.74 -0.98
C PHE A 21 -17.30 -30.37 -0.89
N ALA A 22 -17.14 -31.60 -1.39
CA ALA A 22 -15.85 -32.27 -1.45
C ALA A 22 -14.86 -31.51 -2.33
N GLU A 23 -15.30 -31.01 -3.48
CA GLU A 23 -14.47 -30.19 -4.37
C GLU A 23 -14.07 -28.86 -3.71
N LEU A 24 -15.02 -28.16 -3.07
CA LEU A 24 -14.74 -26.93 -2.34
C LEU A 24 -13.72 -27.17 -1.22
N PHE A 25 -13.89 -28.25 -0.45
CA PHE A 25 -12.97 -28.66 0.59
C PHE A 25 -11.57 -28.96 0.03
N ALA A 26 -11.50 -29.69 -1.08
CA ALA A 26 -10.25 -30.06 -1.74
C ALA A 26 -9.49 -28.82 -2.23
N ILE A 27 -10.17 -27.87 -2.87
CA ILE A 27 -9.55 -26.61 -3.34
C ILE A 27 -8.95 -25.84 -2.16
N ILE A 28 -9.71 -25.63 -1.08
CA ILE A 28 -9.21 -24.89 0.10
C ILE A 28 -7.99 -25.60 0.70
N LYS A 29 -8.02 -26.95 0.84
CA LYS A 29 -6.87 -27.71 1.36
C LYS A 29 -5.68 -27.66 0.43
N ALA A 30 -5.88 -27.75 -0.88
CA ALA A 30 -4.82 -27.64 -1.88
C ALA A 30 -4.16 -26.26 -1.83
N THR A 31 -4.94 -25.18 -1.74
CA THR A 31 -4.41 -23.83 -1.59
C THR A 31 -3.60 -23.68 -0.30
N GLU A 32 -4.06 -24.24 0.82
CA GLU A 32 -3.31 -24.19 2.09
C GLU A 32 -1.96 -24.89 1.97
N LYS A 33 -1.90 -26.03 1.26
CA LYS A 33 -0.65 -26.74 1.01
C LYS A 33 0.26 -25.96 0.06
N LEU A 34 -0.29 -25.34 -0.97
CA LEU A 34 0.45 -24.51 -1.91
C LEU A 34 1.08 -23.29 -1.21
N GLU A 35 0.31 -22.58 -0.39
CA GLU A 35 0.81 -21.44 0.41
C GLU A 35 1.96 -21.89 1.33
N ARG A 36 1.81 -23.03 2.03
CA ARG A 36 2.87 -23.56 2.88
C ARG A 36 4.12 -23.99 2.11
N ALA A 37 3.95 -24.55 0.91
CA ALA A 37 5.08 -24.93 0.06
C ALA A 37 5.86 -23.68 -0.39
N TYR A 38 5.16 -22.62 -0.78
CA TYR A 38 5.77 -21.36 -1.16
C TYR A 38 6.49 -20.68 0.02
N ILE A 39 5.87 -20.61 1.20
CA ILE A 39 6.49 -20.06 2.43
C ILE A 39 7.78 -20.83 2.81
N ARG A 40 7.83 -22.13 2.51
CA ARG A 40 9.00 -22.99 2.78
C ARG A 40 10.01 -23.02 1.62
N ASP A 41 9.82 -22.16 0.62
CA ASP A 41 10.69 -22.04 -0.56
C ASP A 41 10.84 -23.38 -1.34
N LEU A 42 9.78 -24.19 -1.37
CA LEU A 42 9.77 -25.49 -2.05
C LEU A 42 9.31 -25.40 -3.51
N ILE A 43 8.82 -24.25 -3.94
CA ILE A 43 8.27 -23.99 -5.28
C ILE A 43 8.68 -22.57 -5.71
N SER A 44 9.02 -22.41 -6.99
CA SER A 44 9.42 -21.11 -7.50
C SER A 44 8.25 -20.10 -7.51
N PRO A 45 8.53 -18.79 -7.49
CA PRO A 45 7.47 -17.77 -7.56
C PRO A 45 6.57 -17.88 -8.79
N SER A 46 7.13 -18.22 -9.96
CA SER A 46 6.36 -18.34 -11.21
C SER A 46 5.41 -19.54 -11.21
N GLU A 47 5.88 -20.70 -10.72
CA GLU A 47 5.05 -21.89 -10.57
C GLU A 47 3.96 -21.68 -9.51
N TYR A 48 4.32 -21.07 -8.37
CA TYR A 48 3.35 -20.68 -7.35
C TYR A 48 2.26 -19.77 -7.91
N GLU A 49 2.63 -18.70 -8.62
CA GLU A 49 1.66 -17.78 -9.23
C GLU A 49 0.72 -18.50 -10.21
N SER A 50 1.26 -19.36 -11.07
CA SER A 50 0.48 -20.15 -12.03
C SER A 50 -0.55 -21.04 -11.33
N GLU A 51 -0.12 -21.87 -10.38
CA GLU A 51 -1.01 -22.82 -9.71
C GLU A 51 -1.99 -22.14 -8.75
N CYS A 52 -1.56 -21.07 -8.07
CA CYS A 52 -2.41 -20.30 -7.18
C CYS A 52 -3.55 -19.63 -7.95
N ASN A 53 -3.27 -19.06 -9.13
CA ASN A 53 -4.30 -18.47 -9.99
C ASN A 53 -5.34 -19.50 -10.46
N LYS A 54 -4.92 -20.72 -10.81
CA LYS A 54 -5.85 -21.81 -11.16
C LYS A 54 -6.78 -22.15 -10.00
N LEU A 55 -6.23 -22.33 -8.80
CA LEU A 55 -7.01 -22.64 -7.60
C LEU A 55 -7.99 -21.52 -7.24
N ILE A 56 -7.55 -20.25 -7.34
CA ILE A 56 -8.43 -19.08 -7.14
C ILE A 56 -9.57 -19.07 -8.16
N LEU A 57 -9.28 -19.34 -9.43
CA LEU A 57 -10.29 -19.37 -10.49
C LEU A 57 -11.32 -20.49 -10.24
N HIS A 58 -10.86 -21.70 -9.93
CA HIS A 58 -11.73 -22.83 -9.60
C HIS A 58 -12.59 -22.53 -8.37
N PHE A 59 -11.98 -21.99 -7.31
CA PHE A 59 -12.68 -21.58 -6.10
C PHE A 59 -13.78 -20.55 -6.40
N LYS A 60 -13.48 -19.50 -7.15
CA LYS A 60 -14.46 -18.44 -7.49
C LYS A 60 -15.61 -19.02 -8.30
N THR A 61 -15.32 -19.90 -9.25
CA THR A 61 -16.32 -20.53 -10.12
C THR A 61 -17.27 -21.41 -9.31
N LEU A 62 -16.71 -22.27 -8.45
CA LEU A 62 -17.49 -23.18 -7.62
C LEU A 62 -18.24 -22.45 -6.50
N SER A 63 -17.61 -21.48 -5.83
CA SER A 63 -18.25 -20.73 -4.75
C SER A 63 -19.42 -19.90 -5.26
N ALA A 64 -19.35 -19.40 -6.50
CA ALA A 64 -20.45 -18.68 -7.12
C ALA A 64 -21.66 -19.58 -7.37
N SER A 65 -21.46 -20.82 -7.81
CA SER A 65 -22.56 -21.79 -8.02
C SER A 65 -23.14 -22.33 -6.72
N LEU A 66 -22.37 -22.31 -5.63
CA LEU A 66 -22.79 -22.79 -4.31
C LEU A 66 -23.35 -21.71 -3.38
N LYS A 67 -23.49 -20.46 -3.83
CA LYS A 67 -23.83 -19.32 -2.96
C LYS A 67 -25.10 -19.52 -2.13
N ASP A 68 -26.12 -20.16 -2.68
CA ASP A 68 -27.38 -20.42 -1.98
C ASP A 68 -27.26 -21.51 -0.92
N THR A 69 -26.37 -22.48 -1.14
CA THR A 69 -26.16 -23.64 -0.25
C THR A 69 -25.05 -23.38 0.78
N VAL A 70 -24.02 -22.63 0.40
CA VAL A 70 -22.85 -22.26 1.20
C VAL A 70 -22.69 -20.74 1.16
N PRO A 71 -23.51 -19.98 1.91
CA PRO A 71 -23.47 -18.52 1.89
C PRO A 71 -22.22 -17.94 2.57
N SER A 72 -21.49 -18.74 3.34
CA SER A 72 -20.27 -18.33 4.03
C SER A 72 -19.21 -19.43 4.00
N ILE A 73 -18.11 -19.13 3.32
CA ILE A 73 -16.95 -20.02 3.22
C ILE A 73 -16.27 -20.18 4.59
N GLN A 74 -16.22 -19.13 5.42
CA GLN A 74 -15.77 -19.24 6.81
C GLN A 74 -16.60 -20.26 7.59
N ARG A 75 -17.94 -20.19 7.54
CA ARG A 75 -18.80 -21.16 8.23
C ARG A 75 -18.62 -22.58 7.69
N PHE A 76 -18.41 -22.73 6.39
CA PHE A 76 -18.09 -24.03 5.79
C PHE A 76 -16.79 -24.59 6.37
N ALA A 77 -15.72 -23.77 6.39
CA ALA A 77 -14.44 -24.16 6.97
C ALA A 77 -14.56 -24.56 8.45
N ASP A 78 -15.32 -23.80 9.24
CA ASP A 78 -15.57 -24.12 10.65
C ASP A 78 -16.35 -25.43 10.82
N THR A 79 -17.41 -25.63 10.01
CA THR A 79 -18.26 -26.83 10.03
C THR A 79 -17.44 -28.08 9.76
N TYR A 80 -16.53 -28.01 8.79
CA TYR A 80 -15.64 -29.12 8.43
C TYR A 80 -14.29 -29.09 9.16
N LYS A 81 -14.13 -28.24 10.18
CA LYS A 81 -12.94 -28.10 11.03
C LYS A 81 -11.64 -27.93 10.24
N MET A 82 -11.68 -27.06 9.23
CA MET A 82 -10.56 -26.80 8.34
C MET A 82 -9.58 -25.80 8.95
N ASP A 83 -8.42 -26.27 9.41
CA ASP A 83 -7.28 -25.40 9.70
C ASP A 83 -6.58 -24.98 8.40
N CYS A 84 -7.07 -23.90 7.78
CA CYS A 84 -6.59 -23.37 6.50
C CYS A 84 -6.55 -21.82 6.46
N PRO A 85 -5.89 -21.14 7.42
CA PRO A 85 -5.92 -19.69 7.52
C PRO A 85 -5.33 -18.98 6.29
N SER A 86 -4.24 -19.51 5.71
CA SER A 86 -3.59 -18.92 4.54
C SER A 86 -4.46 -19.07 3.29
N ALA A 87 -5.08 -20.24 3.11
CA ALA A 87 -6.01 -20.45 2.02
C ALA A 87 -7.24 -19.54 2.11
N LEU A 88 -7.83 -19.40 3.29
CA LEU A 88 -9.01 -18.54 3.47
C LEU A 88 -8.68 -17.08 3.17
N TYR A 89 -7.53 -16.58 3.64
CA TYR A 89 -7.07 -15.25 3.26
C TYR A 89 -6.88 -15.13 1.74
N ARG A 90 -6.18 -16.08 1.12
CA ARG A 90 -5.89 -16.07 -0.32
C ARG A 90 -7.15 -16.10 -1.17
N LEU A 91 -8.10 -16.98 -0.86
CA LEU A 91 -9.26 -17.26 -1.68
C LEU A 91 -10.41 -16.26 -1.45
N VAL A 92 -10.64 -15.86 -0.19
CA VAL A 92 -11.80 -15.04 0.19
C VAL A 92 -11.46 -13.55 0.26
N THR A 93 -10.29 -13.21 0.81
CA THR A 93 -9.93 -11.80 1.09
C THR A 93 -9.10 -11.19 -0.04
N SER A 94 -7.98 -11.81 -0.38
CA SER A 94 -7.01 -11.25 -1.33
C SER A 94 -7.41 -11.48 -2.79
N GLY A 95 -7.74 -12.74 -3.15
CA GLY A 95 -8.22 -13.10 -4.48
C GLY A 95 -7.17 -13.05 -5.59
N VAL A 96 -5.89 -12.86 -5.24
CA VAL A 96 -4.69 -12.89 -6.10
C VAL A 96 -3.54 -13.59 -5.36
N PRO A 97 -2.48 -14.11 -5.99
CA PRO A 97 -1.33 -14.71 -5.30
C PRO A 97 -0.55 -13.74 -4.40
N ALA A 98 0.18 -14.27 -3.41
CA ALA A 98 0.92 -13.48 -2.40
C ALA A 98 1.92 -12.50 -3.02
N THR A 99 2.65 -12.98 -4.03
CA THR A 99 3.67 -12.24 -4.76
C THR A 99 3.07 -11.06 -5.53
N VAL A 100 1.88 -11.23 -6.10
CA VAL A 100 1.15 -10.19 -6.83
C VAL A 100 0.66 -9.11 -5.86
N GLU A 101 0.08 -9.52 -4.73
CA GLU A 101 -0.37 -8.62 -3.66
C GLU A 101 0.79 -7.78 -3.08
N HIS A 102 1.92 -8.43 -2.81
CA HIS A 102 3.12 -7.74 -2.33
C HIS A 102 3.67 -6.77 -3.39
N ARG A 103 3.73 -7.20 -4.66
CA ARG A 103 4.18 -6.34 -5.77
C ARG A 103 3.28 -5.11 -5.92
N ALA A 104 1.96 -5.27 -5.81
CA ALA A 104 1.01 -4.16 -5.85
C ALA A 104 1.23 -3.18 -4.70
N THR A 105 1.46 -3.69 -3.48
CA THR A 105 1.75 -2.87 -2.30
C THR A 105 3.04 -2.08 -2.46
N VAL A 106 4.11 -2.73 -2.94
CA VAL A 106 5.38 -2.07 -3.23
C VAL A 106 5.21 -1.02 -4.34
N ALA A 107 4.53 -1.35 -5.44
CA ALA A 107 4.29 -0.42 -6.54
C ALA A 107 3.50 0.82 -6.08
N ALA A 108 2.47 0.64 -5.25
CA ALA A 108 1.72 1.74 -4.66
C ALA A 108 2.59 2.63 -3.77
N SER A 109 3.48 2.03 -2.96
CA SER A 109 4.43 2.78 -2.13
C SER A 109 5.43 3.60 -2.96
N THR A 110 5.93 3.04 -4.08
CA THR A 110 6.84 3.72 -5.00
C THR A 110 6.14 4.85 -5.77
N SER A 111 4.92 4.62 -6.25
CA SER A 111 4.12 5.64 -6.96
C SER A 111 3.77 6.81 -6.05
N ASN A 112 3.33 6.54 -4.81
CA ASN A 112 3.09 7.58 -3.82
C ASN A 112 4.37 8.38 -3.54
N SER A 113 5.51 7.70 -3.37
CA SER A 113 6.80 8.37 -3.15
C SER A 113 7.18 9.29 -4.32
N ALA A 114 7.04 8.84 -5.56
CA ALA A 114 7.33 9.67 -6.74
C ALA A 114 6.43 10.91 -6.84
N SER A 115 5.13 10.77 -6.53
CA SER A 115 4.19 11.91 -6.51
C SER A 115 4.56 12.94 -5.44
N ILE A 116 4.95 12.50 -4.24
CA ILE A 116 5.38 13.40 -3.15
C ILE A 116 6.71 14.08 -3.50
N VAL A 117 7.64 13.38 -4.16
CA VAL A 117 8.89 13.98 -4.64
C VAL A 117 8.59 15.10 -5.65
N ALA A 118 7.69 14.87 -6.61
CA ALA A 118 7.28 15.89 -7.56
C ALA A 118 6.63 17.10 -6.87
N GLU A 119 5.76 16.87 -5.89
CA GLU A 119 5.15 17.92 -5.05
C GLU A 119 6.23 18.75 -4.34
N CYS A 120 7.22 18.12 -3.70
CA CYS A 120 8.33 18.81 -3.06
C CYS A 120 9.14 19.66 -4.04
N VAL A 121 9.51 19.11 -5.21
CA VAL A 121 10.25 19.85 -6.24
C VAL A 121 9.45 21.07 -6.70
N GLN A 122 8.15 20.92 -6.96
CA GLN A 122 7.27 22.02 -7.35
C GLN A 122 7.20 23.10 -6.27
N ASN A 123 7.04 22.71 -4.99
CA ASN A 123 6.95 23.65 -3.88
C ASN A 123 8.28 24.40 -3.65
N PHE A 124 9.42 23.72 -3.80
CA PHE A 124 10.74 24.37 -3.76
C PHE A 124 10.87 25.43 -4.86
N ILE A 125 10.58 25.06 -6.11
CA ILE A 125 10.69 25.97 -7.26
C ILE A 125 9.76 27.15 -7.08
N THR A 126 8.50 26.91 -6.71
CA THR A 126 7.48 27.94 -6.51
C THR A 126 7.88 28.92 -5.40
N ALA A 127 8.38 28.42 -4.27
CA ALA A 127 8.87 29.26 -3.18
C ALA A 127 10.09 30.10 -3.62
N MET A 128 11.08 29.50 -4.30
CA MET A 128 12.25 30.23 -4.80
C MET A 128 11.88 31.30 -5.84
N ASP A 129 10.99 30.98 -6.78
CA ASP A 129 10.59 31.90 -7.84
C ASP A 129 9.73 33.05 -7.31
N SER A 130 8.89 32.81 -6.30
CA SER A 130 8.12 33.89 -5.64
C SER A 130 9.05 34.98 -5.07
N LEU A 131 10.16 34.59 -4.44
CA LEU A 131 11.15 35.53 -3.90
C LEU A 131 11.87 36.28 -5.03
N LYS A 132 12.19 35.61 -6.14
CA LYS A 132 12.78 36.26 -7.33
C LYS A 132 11.83 37.26 -7.99
N LEU A 133 10.52 37.03 -7.90
CA LEU A 133 9.47 37.95 -8.34
C LEU A 133 9.18 39.07 -7.33
N ASN A 134 9.99 39.17 -6.27
CA ASN A 134 9.85 40.15 -5.20
C ASN A 134 8.51 40.04 -4.44
N MET A 135 7.95 38.84 -4.36
CA MET A 135 6.82 38.53 -3.47
C MET A 135 7.37 38.27 -2.07
N VAL A 136 7.49 39.32 -1.26
CA VAL A 136 8.18 39.30 0.03
C VAL A 136 7.26 39.53 1.23
N ALA A 137 5.97 39.76 1.00
CA ALA A 137 4.98 39.89 2.07
C ALA A 137 4.74 38.54 2.75
N VAL A 138 4.49 38.56 4.06
CA VAL A 138 4.29 37.34 4.86
C VAL A 138 3.13 36.50 4.34
N ASP A 139 2.01 37.11 3.95
CA ASP A 139 0.85 36.40 3.40
C ASP A 139 1.09 35.73 2.04
N GLN A 140 2.12 36.16 1.31
CA GLN A 140 2.57 35.55 0.06
C GLN A 140 3.58 34.42 0.30
N VAL A 141 4.53 34.64 1.21
CA VAL A 141 5.65 33.70 1.45
C VAL A 141 5.24 32.56 2.38
N TYR A 142 4.49 32.86 3.44
CA TYR A 142 4.13 31.89 4.49
C TYR A 142 3.38 30.66 3.93
N PRO A 143 2.34 30.80 3.09
CA PRO A 143 1.64 29.64 2.55
C PRO A 143 2.56 28.74 1.73
N LEU A 144 3.44 29.32 0.91
CA LEU A 144 4.39 28.56 0.06
C LEU A 144 5.37 27.74 0.91
N LEU A 145 5.92 28.33 1.98
CA LEU A 145 6.81 27.61 2.90
C LEU A 145 6.06 26.56 3.73
N SER A 146 4.78 26.82 4.05
CA SER A 146 3.94 25.86 4.76
C SER A 146 3.66 24.64 3.90
N ASP A 147 3.31 24.83 2.63
CA ASP A 147 3.08 23.75 1.67
C ASP A 147 4.36 22.94 1.43
N LEU A 148 5.50 23.62 1.27
CA LEU A 148 6.81 22.97 1.18
C LEU A 148 7.15 22.16 2.44
N SER A 149 6.93 22.72 3.63
CA SER A 149 7.16 22.01 4.89
C SER A 149 6.26 20.78 5.02
N ALA A 150 4.99 20.91 4.65
CA ALA A 150 4.04 19.81 4.66
C ALA A 150 4.45 18.70 3.69
N SER A 151 4.82 19.03 2.45
CA SER A 151 5.25 18.05 1.45
C SER A 151 6.53 17.33 1.88
N LEU A 152 7.51 18.05 2.44
CA LEU A 152 8.75 17.45 2.98
C LEU A 152 8.46 16.46 4.12
N ASN A 153 7.46 16.74 4.96
CA ASN A 153 7.07 15.86 6.06
C ASN A 153 6.30 14.60 5.62
N LYS A 154 5.68 14.62 4.43
CA LYS A 154 5.06 13.42 3.83
C LYS A 154 6.12 12.41 3.36
N LEU A 155 7.33 12.85 3.05
CA LEU A 155 8.37 12.00 2.48
C LEU A 155 9.16 11.27 3.59
N SER A 156 8.81 10.00 3.79
CA SER A 156 9.39 9.13 4.84
C SER A 156 10.86 8.77 4.61
N ILE A 157 11.37 8.92 3.37
CA ILE A 157 12.78 8.67 3.05
C ILE A 157 13.72 9.71 3.66
N LEU A 158 13.20 10.90 3.99
CA LEU A 158 14.00 11.98 4.56
C LEU A 158 14.11 11.80 6.08
N PRO A 159 15.33 11.86 6.64
CA PRO A 159 15.54 11.85 8.08
C PRO A 159 14.66 12.90 8.81
N PRO A 160 14.26 12.65 10.06
CA PRO A 160 13.50 13.62 10.86
C PRO A 160 14.22 14.97 11.04
N ASP A 161 15.55 14.96 11.06
CA ASP A 161 16.46 16.08 11.22
C ASP A 161 17.00 16.63 9.89
N PHE A 162 16.42 16.21 8.76
CA PHE A 162 16.81 16.70 7.43
C PHE A 162 16.83 18.23 7.39
N GLU A 163 17.94 18.81 6.89
CA GLU A 163 18.22 20.25 6.88
C GLU A 163 17.02 21.08 6.40
N GLY A 164 16.41 20.70 5.28
CA GLY A 164 15.26 21.42 4.73
C GLY A 164 14.04 21.44 5.66
N LYS A 165 13.77 20.35 6.39
CA LYS A 165 12.66 20.33 7.37
C LYS A 165 12.92 21.32 8.51
N THR A 166 14.15 21.33 9.03
CA THR A 166 14.57 22.23 10.10
C THR A 166 14.50 23.68 9.66
N LYS A 167 15.06 24.02 8.50
CA LYS A 167 15.05 25.37 7.93
C LYS A 167 13.63 25.89 7.66
N MET A 168 12.76 25.09 7.07
CA MET A 168 11.38 25.51 6.82
C MET A 168 10.64 25.80 8.13
N LYS A 169 10.86 24.98 9.16
CA LYS A 169 10.27 25.20 10.49
C LYS A 169 10.76 26.49 11.15
N GLU A 170 12.05 26.79 11.04
CA GLU A 170 12.65 28.04 11.55
C GLU A 170 12.05 29.27 10.86
N TRP A 171 11.96 29.25 9.53
CA TRP A 171 11.36 30.33 8.75
C TRP A 171 9.87 30.52 9.04
N LEU A 172 9.09 29.43 9.10
CA LEU A 172 7.68 29.50 9.48
C LEU A 172 7.48 30.07 10.89
N SER A 173 8.32 29.68 11.85
CA SER A 173 8.29 30.21 13.22
C SER A 173 8.61 31.71 13.27
N ARG A 174 9.51 32.19 12.38
CA ARG A 174 9.83 33.60 12.25
C ARG A 174 8.67 34.39 11.64
N LEU A 175 8.15 33.93 10.50
CA LEU A 175 7.06 34.58 9.78
C LEU A 175 5.76 34.62 10.60
N ALA A 176 5.49 33.59 11.41
CA ALA A 176 4.34 33.54 12.30
C ALA A 176 4.32 34.63 13.39
N LYS A 177 5.46 35.30 13.63
CA LYS A 177 5.59 36.43 14.57
C LYS A 177 5.40 37.79 13.90
N MET A 178 5.22 37.82 12.59
CA MET A 178 5.03 39.01 11.77
C MET A 178 3.55 39.12 11.37
N GLY A 179 3.09 40.35 11.10
CA GLY A 179 1.78 40.59 10.52
C GLY A 179 1.71 40.12 9.06
N ALA A 180 0.51 39.80 8.58
CA ALA A 180 0.30 39.31 7.21
C ALA A 180 0.85 40.26 6.13
N ALA A 181 0.74 41.58 6.34
CA ALA A 181 1.20 42.61 5.44
C ALA A 181 2.67 43.03 5.67
N ASP A 182 3.33 42.48 6.69
CA ASP A 182 4.75 42.78 6.93
C ASP A 182 5.58 42.14 5.80
N GLU A 183 6.67 42.80 5.43
CA GLU A 183 7.57 42.33 4.37
C GLU A 183 8.88 41.81 4.95
N LEU A 184 9.42 40.77 4.33
CA LEU A 184 10.80 40.35 4.57
C LEU A 184 11.76 41.44 4.13
N THR A 185 12.76 41.74 4.97
CA THR A 185 13.84 42.64 4.54
C THR A 185 14.65 42.03 3.40
N GLU A 186 15.35 42.84 2.61
CA GLU A 186 16.19 42.35 1.51
C GLU A 186 17.19 41.28 1.99
N GLN A 187 17.80 41.47 3.17
CA GLN A 187 18.70 40.50 3.78
C GLN A 187 17.98 39.20 4.16
N GLN A 188 16.76 39.28 4.70
CA GLN A 188 15.97 38.09 5.05
C GLN A 188 15.53 37.33 3.81
N SER A 189 15.07 38.03 2.76
CA SER A 189 14.68 37.44 1.49
C SER A 189 15.85 36.69 0.83
N ARG A 190 17.05 37.31 0.80
CA ARG A 190 18.26 36.65 0.30
C ARG A 190 18.67 35.43 1.13
N GLN A 191 18.57 35.52 2.46
CA GLN A 191 18.89 34.39 3.33
C GLN A 191 17.88 33.24 3.15
N LEU A 192 16.60 33.54 3.04
CA LEU A 192 15.56 32.55 2.78
C LEU A 192 15.77 31.86 1.43
N HIS A 193 16.09 32.61 0.38
CA HIS A 193 16.41 32.04 -0.92
C HIS A 193 17.62 31.11 -0.87
N PHE A 194 18.69 31.51 -0.17
CA PHE A 194 19.87 30.66 0.03
C PHE A 194 19.53 29.38 0.79
N ASP A 195 18.77 29.48 1.89
CA ASP A 195 18.36 28.31 2.67
C ASP A 195 17.46 27.37 1.85
N LEU A 196 16.57 27.89 0.99
CA LEU A 196 15.76 27.11 0.06
C LEU A 196 16.62 26.38 -0.97
N GLU A 197 17.61 27.05 -1.57
CA GLU A 197 18.51 26.47 -2.56
C GLU A 197 19.41 25.38 -1.95
N SER A 198 19.99 25.64 -0.76
CA SER A 198 20.75 24.64 0.00
C SER A 198 19.88 23.42 0.32
N SER A 199 18.69 23.65 0.85
CA SER A 199 17.74 22.59 1.20
C SER A 199 17.31 21.77 -0.02
N TYR A 200 17.11 22.42 -1.17
CA TYR A 200 16.77 21.76 -2.42
C TYR A 200 17.92 20.88 -2.93
N ASN A 201 19.16 21.37 -2.88
CA ASN A 201 20.34 20.60 -3.27
C ASN A 201 20.54 19.38 -2.36
N SER A 202 20.43 19.57 -1.04
CA SER A 202 20.45 18.48 -0.06
C SER A 202 19.31 17.48 -0.30
N PHE A 203 18.13 17.96 -0.69
CA PHE A 203 16.97 17.12 -1.01
C PHE A 203 17.25 16.25 -2.23
N MET A 204 17.70 16.85 -3.33
CA MET A 204 18.04 16.13 -4.56
C MET A 204 19.18 15.12 -4.35
N ALA A 205 20.13 15.42 -3.46
CA ALA A 205 21.21 14.50 -3.09
C ALA A 205 20.72 13.30 -2.24
N ALA A 206 19.67 13.50 -1.44
CA ALA A 206 19.07 12.46 -0.60
C ALA A 206 18.12 11.52 -1.35
N LEU A 207 17.65 11.91 -2.54
CA LEU A 207 16.82 11.03 -3.36
C LEU A 207 17.63 9.83 -3.88
N PRO A 208 17.02 8.64 -4.01
CA PRO A 208 17.68 7.49 -4.60
C PRO A 208 18.11 7.86 -6.01
N LYS A 209 19.41 7.87 -6.28
CA LYS A 209 19.90 7.92 -7.65
C LYS A 209 19.44 6.62 -8.30
N GLY A 210 18.61 6.70 -9.33
CA GLY A 210 18.20 5.54 -10.11
C GLY A 210 19.45 4.78 -10.53
N GLY A 211 19.69 3.64 -9.89
CA GLY A 211 20.84 2.79 -10.14
C GLY A 211 20.59 1.95 -11.40
N ASN A 212 21.64 1.84 -12.20
CA ASN A 212 21.85 0.81 -13.22
C ASN A 212 21.41 -0.58 -12.74
#